data_AF-A0A9P4GYA7-F1
#
_entry.id   AF-A0A9P4GYA7-F1
#
_cell.length_a   1.000
_cell.length_b   1.000
_cell.length_c   1.000
_cell.angle_alpha   90.00
_cell.angle_beta   90.00
_cell.angle_gamma   90.00
#
_symmetry.space_group_name_H-M   'P 1'
#
loop_
_entity.id
_entity.type
_entity.pdbx_description
1 polymer ?
#
loop_
_entity_poly.entity_id
_entity_poly.type
_entity_poly.pdbx_seq_one_letter_code
_entity_poly.pdbx_strand_id
1 'polypeptide(L)'
;IGAGGPTGGVRRVECIRFRIGGDGYESPIDEDDEDADNMHESGTIKETFDVCLAVSFGSLTGEWIAKGLTATTENVKDEAQTAGSKNLEPDRLDVNWKTKFLEAQRKLWESQEEVKSLKDKILEAVL
;
A
#
# COMPACT_ATOMS: atom_id res chain seq x y z
N ILE A 1 13.31 5.51 -23.94
CA ILE A 1 12.13 5.08 -23.16
C ILE A 1 11.57 3.85 -23.85
N GLY A 2 11.91 2.66 -23.35
CA GLY A 2 11.36 1.39 -23.83
C GLY A 2 10.03 1.11 -23.15
N ALA A 3 9.12 0.44 -23.84
CA ALA A 3 7.70 0.26 -23.52
C ALA A 3 7.38 -0.67 -22.32
N GLY A 4 8.16 -0.63 -21.24
CA GLY A 4 7.96 -1.48 -20.07
C GLY A 4 7.90 -0.64 -18.79
N GLY A 5 6.72 -0.15 -18.44
CA GLY A 5 6.46 0.35 -17.07
C GLY A 5 6.59 -0.78 -16.04
N PRO A 6 6.56 -0.47 -14.74
CA PRO A 6 6.50 -1.51 -13.71
C PRO A 6 5.30 -2.43 -13.98
N THR A 7 5.57 -3.72 -14.15
CA THR A 7 4.55 -4.75 -14.34
C THR A 7 4.38 -5.49 -13.03
N GLY A 8 3.14 -5.69 -12.60
CA GLY A 8 2.88 -6.24 -11.29
C GLY A 8 1.40 -6.40 -11.02
N GLY A 9 1.09 -7.02 -9.89
CA GLY A 9 -0.29 -7.29 -9.49
C GLY A 9 -0.39 -7.70 -8.03
N VAL A 10 -1.63 -7.68 -7.55
CA VAL A 10 -1.99 -8.21 -6.23
C VAL A 10 -1.78 -9.72 -6.24
N ARG A 11 -0.95 -10.22 -5.32
CA ARG A 11 -0.71 -11.66 -5.14
C ARG A 11 -1.68 -12.28 -4.15
N ARG A 12 -1.91 -11.58 -3.05
CA ARG A 12 -2.74 -12.06 -1.94
C ARG A 12 -3.35 -10.87 -1.22
N VAL A 13 -4.60 -11.03 -0.82
CA VAL A 13 -5.28 -10.15 0.12
C VAL A 13 -5.73 -11.04 1.27
N GLU A 14 -5.35 -10.66 2.48
CA GLU A 14 -5.78 -11.30 3.72
C GLU A 14 -6.74 -10.36 4.43
N CYS A 15 -7.91 -10.86 4.81
CA CYS A 15 -8.92 -10.11 5.54
C CYS A 15 -8.88 -10.57 6.99
N ILE A 16 -8.79 -9.63 7.92
CA ILE A 16 -8.81 -9.92 9.36
C ILE A 16 -10.00 -9.17 9.94
N ARG A 17 -10.88 -9.90 10.60
CA ARG A 17 -12.11 -9.36 11.20
C ARG A 17 -11.97 -9.31 12.71
N PHE A 18 -12.38 -8.20 13.30
CA PHE A 18 -12.38 -7.97 14.73
C PHE A 18 -13.78 -7.61 15.21
N ARG A 19 -14.21 -8.22 16.31
CA ARG A 19 -15.40 -7.81 17.06
C ARG A 19 -15.01 -6.70 18.03
N ILE A 20 -15.74 -5.58 17.99
CA ILE A 20 -15.60 -4.50 18.97
C ILE A 20 -16.63 -4.71 20.08
N GLY A 21 -16.14 -4.99 21.29
CA GLY A 21 -16.98 -5.10 22.49
C GLY A 21 -17.55 -3.75 22.95
N GLY A 22 -18.56 -3.78 23.83
CA GLY A 22 -19.12 -2.57 24.44
C GLY A 22 -18.15 -1.82 25.36
N ASP A 23 -17.03 -2.46 25.70
CA ASP A 23 -15.89 -1.91 26.42
C ASP A 23 -14.84 -1.25 25.49
N GLY A 24 -15.01 -1.37 24.17
CA GLY A 24 -14.13 -0.81 23.15
C GLY A 24 -12.91 -1.67 22.80
N TYR A 25 -12.80 -2.90 23.33
CA TYR A 25 -11.70 -3.81 22.97
C TYR A 25 -12.00 -4.58 21.67
N GLU A 26 -10.96 -4.77 20.86
CA GLU A 26 -10.99 -5.51 19.60
C GLU A 26 -10.60 -6.98 19.86
N SER A 27 -11.49 -7.92 19.53
CA SER A 27 -11.25 -9.37 19.61
C SER A 27 -11.23 -9.99 18.21
N PRO A 28 -10.15 -10.70 17.80
CA PRO A 28 -10.11 -11.41 16.51
C PRO A 28 -11.27 -12.39 16.37
N ILE A 29 -11.81 -12.52 15.17
CA ILE A 29 -12.83 -13.51 14.81
C ILE A 29 -12.13 -14.59 13.98
N ASP A 30 -12.24 -15.85 14.40
CA ASP A 30 -11.72 -16.98 13.65
C ASP A 30 -12.62 -17.28 12.44
N GLU A 31 -12.02 -17.57 11.28
CA GLU A 31 -12.74 -17.81 10.02
C GLU A 31 -13.52 -19.15 10.00
N ASP A 32 -13.15 -20.07 10.91
CA ASP A 32 -13.77 -21.40 11.06
C ASP A 32 -14.91 -21.44 12.09
N ASP A 33 -15.20 -20.33 12.78
CA ASP A 33 -16.34 -20.25 13.69
C ASP A 33 -17.63 -20.09 12.86
N GLU A 34 -18.28 -21.22 12.54
CA GLU A 34 -19.59 -21.29 11.86
C GLU A 34 -20.72 -20.53 12.62
N ASP A 35 -20.47 -20.12 13.87
CA ASP A 35 -21.36 -19.29 14.69
C ASP A 35 -21.24 -17.78 14.43
N ALA A 36 -20.28 -17.33 13.60
CA ALA A 36 -20.08 -15.91 13.29
C ALA A 36 -21.26 -15.27 12.53
N ASP A 37 -22.02 -16.08 11.77
CA ASP A 37 -23.22 -15.62 11.03
C ASP A 37 -24.50 -15.63 11.89
N ASN A 38 -24.48 -16.28 13.06
CA ASN A 38 -25.70 -16.57 13.83
C ASN A 38 -25.93 -15.68 15.07
N MET A 39 -25.03 -14.75 15.39
CA MET A 39 -25.25 -13.82 16.51
C MET A 39 -25.50 -12.39 16.02
N HIS A 40 -26.77 -12.10 15.79
CA HIS A 40 -27.39 -10.77 15.68
C HIS A 40 -27.26 -9.92 16.97
N GLU A 41 -26.16 -10.02 17.72
CA GLU A 41 -25.87 -9.08 18.80
C GLU A 41 -25.13 -7.87 18.22
N SER A 42 -25.62 -6.69 18.54
CA SER A 42 -25.31 -5.38 17.95
C SER A 42 -23.87 -4.88 18.16
N GLY A 43 -22.87 -5.72 17.96
CA GLY A 43 -21.45 -5.39 18.01
C GLY A 43 -20.97 -4.80 16.68
N THR A 44 -20.13 -3.77 16.76
CA THR A 44 -19.48 -3.23 15.56
C THR A 44 -18.37 -4.18 15.11
N ILE A 45 -18.41 -4.63 13.86
CA ILE A 45 -17.34 -5.41 13.25
C ILE A 45 -16.38 -4.47 12.52
N LYS A 46 -15.09 -4.62 12.77
CA LYS A 46 -14.02 -3.93 12.07
C LYS A 46 -13.28 -4.92 11.20
N GLU A 47 -13.09 -4.55 9.93
CA GLU A 47 -12.35 -5.36 8.97
C GLU A 47 -11.07 -4.62 8.57
N THR A 48 -9.95 -5.34 8.57
CA THR A 48 -8.67 -4.84 8.10
C THR A 48 -8.10 -5.75 7.03
N PHE A 49 -7.42 -5.19 6.04
CA PHE A 49 -6.89 -5.92 4.90
C PHE A 49 -5.37 -5.79 4.83
N ASP A 50 -4.70 -6.94 4.70
CA ASP A 50 -3.27 -7.03 4.40
C ASP A 50 -3.10 -7.39 2.92
N VAL A 51 -2.54 -6.48 2.13
CA VAL A 51 -2.39 -6.63 0.67
C VAL A 51 -0.93 -6.86 0.31
N CYS A 52 -0.66 -8.02 -0.27
CA CYS A 52 0.65 -8.38 -0.80
C CYS A 52 0.68 -8.16 -2.32
N LEU A 53 1.64 -7.36 -2.78
CA LEU A 53 1.85 -6.98 -4.17
C LEU A 53 3.20 -7.50 -4.64
N ALA A 54 3.27 -7.98 -5.88
CA ALA A 54 4.54 -8.21 -6.55
C ALA A 54 4.69 -7.19 -7.68
N VAL A 55 5.84 -6.52 -7.72
CA VAL A 55 6.17 -5.52 -8.72
C VAL A 55 7.50 -5.90 -9.37
N SER A 56 7.52 -5.87 -10.69
CA SER A 56 8.69 -6.16 -11.51
C SER A 56 9.00 -4.95 -12.40
N PHE A 57 10.27 -4.61 -12.53
CA PHE A 57 10.77 -3.55 -13.40
C PHE A 57 11.99 -4.08 -14.16
N GLY A 58 11.78 -4.52 -15.40
CA GLY A 58 12.82 -5.20 -16.17
C GLY A 58 13.29 -6.48 -15.46
N SER A 59 14.56 -6.53 -15.06
CA SER A 59 15.14 -7.65 -14.31
C SER A 59 15.02 -7.52 -12.79
N LEU A 60 14.55 -6.38 -12.28
CA LEU A 60 14.34 -6.15 -10.85
C LEU A 60 12.95 -6.65 -10.46
N THR A 61 12.86 -7.51 -9.46
CA THR A 61 11.59 -7.94 -8.86
C THR A 61 11.57 -7.58 -7.38
N GLY A 62 10.40 -7.22 -6.87
CA GLY A 62 10.20 -6.87 -5.48
C GLY A 62 8.81 -7.25 -4.99
N GLU A 63 8.73 -7.62 -3.72
CA GLU A 63 7.48 -7.87 -3.02
C GLU A 63 7.21 -6.73 -2.05
N TRP A 64 5.96 -6.28 -2.01
CA TRP A 64 5.49 -5.20 -1.16
C TRP A 64 4.29 -5.68 -0.37
N ILE A 65 4.21 -5.33 0.91
CA ILE A 65 3.09 -5.67 1.77
C ILE A 65 2.57 -4.40 2.42
N ALA A 66 1.29 -4.09 2.22
CA ALA A 66 0.57 -3.05 2.92
C ALA A 66 -0.35 -3.72 3.95
N LYS A 67 -0.18 -3.40 5.24
CA LYS A 67 -0.92 -4.03 6.34
C LYS A 67 -1.95 -3.11 6.95
N GLY A 68 -3.03 -3.68 7.50
CA GLY A 68 -4.02 -2.97 8.30
C GLY A 68 -4.86 -1.96 7.52
N LEU A 69 -5.06 -2.18 6.22
CA LEU A 69 -5.87 -1.28 5.39
C LEU A 69 -7.34 -1.37 5.82
N THR A 70 -8.00 -0.23 5.99
CA THR A 70 -9.44 -0.17 6.28
C THR A 70 -10.19 0.35 5.06
N ALA A 71 -11.22 -0.36 4.60
CA ALA A 71 -12.07 0.10 3.51
C ALA A 71 -13.20 0.96 4.09
N THR A 72 -13.11 2.28 3.98
CA THR A 72 -14.24 3.17 4.27
C THR A 72 -15.12 3.25 3.02
N THR A 73 -16.29 2.62 3.03
CA THR A 73 -17.32 2.92 2.05
C THR A 73 -17.82 4.33 2.36
N GLU A 74 -17.41 5.33 1.58
CA GLU A 74 -18.06 6.65 1.57
C GLU A 74 -19.47 6.51 0.98
N ASN A 75 -20.37 5.83 1.68
CA ASN A 75 -21.79 6.04 1.49
C ASN A 75 -22.11 7.36 2.18
N VAL A 76 -22.01 8.44 1.42
CA VAL A 76 -22.51 9.77 1.79
C VAL A 76 -24.03 9.68 1.95
N LYS A 77 -24.49 9.28 3.14
CA LYS A 77 -25.83 9.59 3.68
C LYS A 77 -25.77 9.66 5.21
N ASP A 78 -25.59 10.90 5.65
CA ASP A 78 -26.20 11.59 6.79
C ASP A 78 -26.55 10.87 8.11
N GLU A 79 -26.15 11.58 9.17
CA GLU A 79 -26.67 11.62 10.55
C GLU A 79 -26.32 10.48 11.52
N ALA A 80 -25.23 10.69 12.29
CA ALA A 80 -25.34 10.92 13.74
C ALA A 80 -23.98 11.31 14.33
N GLN A 81 -23.95 12.45 15.00
CA GLN A 81 -22.91 12.83 15.96
C GLN A 81 -22.82 11.77 17.05
N THR A 82 -21.64 11.22 17.35
CA THR A 82 -21.14 11.07 18.73
C THR A 82 -19.61 10.94 18.71
N ALA A 83 -18.98 11.98 19.27
CA ALA A 83 -17.67 12.10 19.89
C ALA A 83 -16.62 10.99 19.73
N GLY A 84 -15.42 11.40 19.28
CA GLY A 84 -14.19 10.82 19.78
C GLY A 84 -13.14 10.36 18.77
N SER A 85 -13.06 10.92 17.56
CA SER A 85 -11.92 10.62 16.69
C SER A 85 -10.93 11.77 16.68
N LYS A 86 -9.80 11.52 17.36
CA LYS A 86 -8.62 12.39 17.41
C LYS A 86 -8.25 12.81 15.99
N ASN A 87 -7.95 14.11 15.84
CA ASN A 87 -7.21 14.67 14.71
C ASN A 87 -6.04 13.74 14.31
N LEU A 88 -6.25 12.91 13.29
CA LEU A 88 -5.17 12.30 12.52
C LEU A 88 -4.96 13.23 11.34
N GLU A 89 -4.08 14.21 11.53
CA GLU A 89 -3.45 14.98 10.46
C GLU A 89 -2.84 14.01 9.44
N PRO A 90 -3.44 13.82 8.25
CA PRO A 90 -2.93 12.89 7.26
C PRO A 90 -2.16 13.72 6.22
N ASP A 91 -1.07 14.41 6.61
CA ASP A 91 -0.44 15.31 5.62
C ASP A 91 1.07 15.57 5.75
N ARG A 92 1.82 14.71 6.45
CA ARG A 92 3.29 14.89 6.52
C ARG A 92 4.15 13.70 6.14
N LEU A 93 3.60 12.49 6.05
CA LEU A 93 4.38 11.30 5.68
C LEU A 93 4.28 10.95 4.19
N ASP A 94 3.22 11.39 3.49
CA ASP A 94 2.99 11.08 2.07
C ASP A 94 3.88 11.86 1.09
N VAL A 95 4.40 13.01 1.49
CA VAL A 95 5.24 13.84 0.60
C VAL A 95 6.68 13.29 0.49
N ASN A 96 7.14 12.58 1.51
CA ASN A 96 8.53 12.16 1.63
C ASN A 96 8.89 11.02 0.66
N TRP A 97 8.04 10.01 0.52
CA TRP A 97 8.32 8.87 -0.37
C TRP A 97 8.31 9.29 -1.84
N LYS A 98 7.37 10.16 -2.23
CA LYS A 98 7.28 10.69 -3.61
C LYS A 98 8.51 11.50 -3.97
N THR A 99 9.00 12.31 -3.03
CA THR A 99 10.22 13.10 -3.21
C THR A 99 11.45 12.20 -3.37
N LYS A 100 11.60 11.20 -2.48
CA LYS A 100 12.69 10.21 -2.56
C LYS A 100 12.66 9.40 -3.86
N PHE A 101 11.47 9.03 -4.33
CA PHE A 101 11.29 8.33 -5.60
C PHE A 101 11.75 9.18 -6.78
N LEU A 102 11.31 10.44 -6.85
CA LEU A 102 11.69 11.36 -7.93
C LEU A 102 13.20 11.67 -7.90
N GLU A 103 13.80 11.76 -6.72
CA GLU A 103 15.25 11.94 -6.58
C GLU A 103 16.03 10.70 -7.04
N ALA A 104 15.58 9.50 -6.66
CA ALA A 104 16.19 8.25 -7.11
C ALA A 104 16.07 8.07 -8.63
N GLN A 105 14.92 8.45 -9.21
CA GLN A 105 14.70 8.42 -10.65
C GLN A 105 15.64 9.37 -11.40
N ARG A 106 15.90 10.56 -10.85
CA ARG A 106 16.86 11.52 -11.42
C ARG A 106 18.29 10.99 -11.37
N LYS A 107 18.72 10.48 -10.23
CA LYS A 107 20.07 9.89 -10.06
C LYS A 107 20.33 8.72 -11.02
N LEU A 108 19.31 7.89 -11.25
CA LEU A 108 19.39 6.81 -12.23
C LEU A 108 19.60 7.34 -13.65
N TRP A 109 18.89 8.41 -14.02
CA TRP A 109 19.03 9.04 -15.33
C TRP A 109 20.43 9.61 -15.55
N GLU A 110 20.94 10.38 -14.57
CA GLU A 110 22.28 10.96 -14.61
C GLU A 110 23.35 9.87 -14.79
N SER A 111 23.28 8.79 -14.01
CA SER A 111 24.23 7.68 -14.11
C SER A 111 24.15 6.96 -15.48
N GLN A 112 22.95 6.77 -16.04
CA GLN A 112 22.81 6.17 -17.37
C GLN A 112 23.40 7.06 -18.48
N GLU A 113 23.25 8.38 -18.36
CA GLU A 113 23.78 9.35 -19.31
C GLU A 113 25.32 9.42 -19.23
N GLU A 114 25.89 9.39 -18.03
CA GLU A 114 27.34 9.29 -17.83
C GLU A 114 27.91 8.01 -18.45
N VAL A 115 27.27 6.86 -18.21
CA VAL A 115 27.69 5.58 -18.80
C VAL A 115 27.60 5.62 -20.33
N LYS A 116 26.55 6.23 -20.88
CA LYS A 116 26.40 6.40 -22.32
C LYS A 116 27.51 7.29 -22.90
N SER A 117 27.74 8.45 -22.29
CA SER A 117 28.81 9.37 -22.69
C SER A 117 30.19 8.69 -22.62
N LEU A 118 30.43 7.89 -21.58
CA LEU A 118 31.68 7.16 -21.44
C LEU A 118 31.85 6.09 -22.53
N LYS A 119 30.78 5.37 -22.87
CA LYS A 119 30.78 4.40 -23.98
C LYS A 119 31.07 5.08 -25.31
N ASP A 120 30.46 6.22 -25.58
CA ASP A 120 30.66 6.98 -26.81
C ASP A 120 32.11 7.48 -26.92
N LYS A 121 32.70 7.99 -25.83
CA LYS A 121 34.13 8.40 -25.79
C LYS A 121 35.08 7.23 -25.99
N ILE A 122 34.78 6.06 -25.42
CA ILE A 122 35.60 4.86 -25.63
C ILE A 122 35.54 4.42 -27.10
N LEU A 123 34.34 4.42 -27.70
CA LEU A 123 34.16 4.10 -29.12
C LEU A 123 34.92 5.09 -30.01
N GLU A 124 34.92 6.38 -29.68
CA GLU A 124 35.69 7.41 -30.39
C GLU A 124 37.21 7.22 -30.23
N ALA A 125 37.70 6.77 -29.07
CA ALA A 125 39.12 6.56 -28.81
C ALA A 125 39.68 5.24 -29.37
N VAL A 126 38.81 4.30 -29.72
CA VAL A 126 39.17 2.98 -30.31
C VAL A 126 39.08 3.01 -31.84
N LEU A 127 38.41 4.01 -32.43
CA LEU A 127 38.43 4.33 -33.86
C LEU A 127 39.63 5.21 -34.24
#